data_AF-A0ABD1FWK7-F1
#
_entry.id   AF-A0ABD1FWK7-F1
#
_cell.length_a   1.000
_cell.length_b   1.000
_cell.length_c   1.000
_cell.angle_alpha   90.00
_cell.angle_beta   90.00
_cell.angle_gamma   90.00
#
_symmetry.space_group_name_H-M   'P 1'
#
loop_
_entity.id
_entity.type
_entity.pdbx_description
1 polymer ?
#
loop_
_entity_poly.entity_id
_entity_poly.type
_entity_poly.pdbx_seq_one_letter_code
_entity_poly.pdbx_strand_id
1 'polypeptide(L)'
;MIRDGFPMNVVIYTGLVKILSRSEAFNEAFRLLDLAISEAIRPDLLLYNAILKIASQKGKIGVLELIVEKMHRLKIQPDPSTCRHVFSAYADNGFHSTAMEALQVMSLRMISEEDDILEEYRLKYENLMLDEESDAESEIVGIFKDSPDLVVSLLNLRWYAILVSPPCWLPDQSPWAKRLSSNYTARLGG
;
A
#
# COMPACT_ATOMS: atom_id res chain seq x y z
N MET A 1 27.43 7.55 0.27
CA MET A 1 28.34 8.05 -0.80
C MET A 1 28.42 9.56 -0.66
N ILE A 2 29.52 10.08 -0.13
CA ILE A 2 29.85 11.51 -0.22
C ILE A 2 30.73 11.64 -1.45
N ARG A 3 30.21 12.20 -2.54
CA ARG A 3 31.05 12.82 -3.55
C ARG A 3 30.78 14.32 -3.42
N ASP A 4 31.78 15.03 -2.91
CA ASP A 4 31.93 16.48 -3.01
C ASP A 4 31.08 17.35 -2.05
N GLY A 5 31.11 17.04 -0.76
CA GLY A 5 30.89 18.05 0.30
C GLY A 5 29.45 18.56 0.51
N PHE A 6 28.46 18.07 -0.25
CA PHE A 6 27.05 18.36 -0.01
C PHE A 6 26.40 17.22 0.79
N PRO A 7 25.78 17.48 1.95
CA PRO A 7 25.01 16.47 2.65
C PRO A 7 23.83 16.06 1.75
N MET A 8 23.74 14.77 1.42
CA MET A 8 22.56 14.27 0.71
C MET A 8 21.33 14.52 1.59
N ASN A 9 20.33 15.16 0.99
CA ASN A 9 19.04 15.38 1.63
C ASN A 9 17.97 14.52 0.95
N VAL A 10 16.77 14.49 1.54
CA VAL A 10 15.64 13.68 1.06
C VAL A 10 15.29 13.94 -0.41
N VAL A 11 15.50 15.17 -0.90
CA VAL A 11 15.18 15.56 -2.29
C VAL A 11 16.13 14.88 -3.27
N ILE A 12 17.43 14.84 -2.96
CA ILE A 12 18.44 14.20 -3.80
C ILE A 12 18.19 12.69 -3.88
N TYR A 13 17.97 12.03 -2.72
CA TYR A 13 17.63 10.61 -2.67
C TYR A 13 16.37 10.29 -3.48
N THR A 14 15.32 11.12 -3.33
CA THR A 14 14.07 10.97 -4.08
C THR A 14 14.29 11.07 -5.58
N GLY A 15 15.10 12.03 -6.02
CA GLY A 15 15.46 12.20 -7.44
C GLY A 15 16.20 10.99 -7.99
N LEU A 16 17.24 10.52 -7.30
CA LEU A 16 18.05 9.38 -7.73
C LEU A 16 17.24 8.09 -7.79
N VAL A 17 16.45 7.80 -6.76
CA VAL A 17 15.57 6.63 -6.71
C VAL A 17 14.53 6.67 -7.83
N LYS A 18 13.95 7.83 -8.13
CA LYS A 18 13.03 8.00 -9.27
C LYS A 18 13.72 7.71 -10.61
N ILE A 19 14.93 8.21 -10.82
CA ILE A 19 15.69 7.99 -12.06
C ILE A 19 16.02 6.49 -12.21
N LEU A 20 16.56 5.86 -11.16
CA LEU A 20 16.90 4.44 -11.18
C LEU A 20 15.66 3.56 -11.41
N SER A 21 14.55 3.87 -10.75
CA SER A 21 13.29 3.15 -10.94
C SER A 21 12.79 3.26 -12.39
N ARG A 22 12.88 4.44 -13.02
CA ARG A 22 12.51 4.64 -14.44
C ARG A 22 13.37 3.83 -15.39
N SER A 23 14.65 3.65 -15.05
CA SER A 23 15.60 2.80 -15.77
C SER A 23 15.49 1.32 -15.41
N GLU A 24 14.49 0.92 -14.60
CA GLU A 24 14.30 -0.44 -14.09
C GLU A 24 15.47 -0.99 -13.24
N ALA A 25 16.36 -0.10 -12.79
CA ALA A 25 17.49 -0.35 -11.90
C ALA A 25 17.01 -0.39 -10.42
N PHE A 26 16.06 -1.29 -10.13
CA PHE A 26 15.38 -1.34 -8.84
C PHE A 26 16.30 -1.79 -7.70
N ASN A 27 17.28 -2.64 -7.98
CA ASN A 27 18.24 -3.07 -6.97
C ASN A 27 19.10 -1.89 -6.48
N GLU A 28 19.58 -1.04 -7.40
CA GLU A 28 20.28 0.19 -7.06
C GLU A 28 19.36 1.18 -6.32
N ALA A 29 18.10 1.29 -6.75
CA ALA A 29 17.10 2.11 -6.08
C ALA A 29 16.87 1.65 -4.62
N PHE A 30 16.82 0.34 -4.37
CA PHE A 30 16.71 -0.21 -3.01
C PHE A 30 17.96 0.06 -2.17
N ARG A 31 19.15 -0.12 -2.74
CA ARG A 31 20.41 0.21 -2.05
C ARG A 31 20.47 1.68 -1.65
N LEU A 32 19.95 2.60 -2.47
CA LEU A 32 19.86 4.01 -2.11
C LEU A 32 18.82 4.28 -1.02
N LEU A 33 17.68 3.57 -1.02
CA LEU A 33 16.72 3.65 0.07
C LEU A 33 17.32 3.16 1.40
N ASP A 34 18.02 2.03 1.39
CA ASP A 34 18.68 1.48 2.57
C ASP A 34 19.77 2.42 3.09
N LEU A 35 20.52 3.02 2.16
CA LEU A 35 21.51 4.03 2.52
C LEU A 35 20.85 5.26 3.16
N ALA A 36 19.76 5.78 2.59
CA ALA A 36 19.02 6.91 3.17
C ALA A 36 18.57 6.60 4.60
N ILE A 37 18.00 5.40 4.83
CA ILE A 37 17.59 4.94 6.15
C ILE A 37 18.80 4.85 7.11
N SER A 38 19.93 4.32 6.65
CA SER A 38 21.16 4.23 7.47
C SER A 38 21.76 5.59 7.81
N GLU A 39 21.54 6.59 6.95
CA GLU A 39 21.93 7.99 7.17
C GLU A 39 20.86 8.78 7.96
N ALA A 40 19.89 8.09 8.58
CA ALA A 40 18.78 8.65 9.35
C ALA A 40 17.85 9.59 8.55
N ILE A 41 17.87 9.49 7.22
CA ILE A 41 16.94 10.18 6.32
C ILE A 41 15.73 9.28 6.16
N ARG A 42 14.59 9.69 6.72
CA ARG A 42 13.34 8.92 6.64
C ARG A 42 12.73 9.06 5.23
N PRO A 43 12.68 7.98 4.43
CA PRO A 43 11.91 8.00 3.19
C PRO A 43 10.44 8.27 3.51
N ASP A 44 9.82 9.18 2.78
CA ASP A 44 8.40 9.51 2.93
C ASP A 44 7.50 8.66 2.02
N LEU A 45 6.19 8.75 2.23
CA LEU A 45 5.18 8.08 1.41
C LEU A 45 5.34 8.45 -0.08
N LEU A 46 5.68 9.70 -0.38
CA LEU A 46 5.86 10.19 -1.74
C LEU A 46 6.94 9.40 -2.50
N LEU A 47 8.06 9.12 -1.85
CA LEU A 47 9.15 8.35 -2.43
C LEU A 47 8.72 6.91 -2.73
N TYR A 48 8.07 6.23 -1.78
CA TYR A 48 7.56 4.88 -2.01
C TYR A 48 6.53 4.81 -3.13
N ASN A 49 5.58 5.76 -3.15
CA ASN A 49 4.58 5.86 -4.20
C ASN A 49 5.19 6.09 -5.59
N ALA A 50 6.31 6.81 -5.68
CA ALA A 50 7.01 6.97 -6.95
C ALA A 50 7.56 5.65 -7.49
N ILE A 51 8.12 4.80 -6.61
CA ILE A 51 8.63 3.47 -7.00
C ILE A 51 7.46 2.57 -7.38
N LEU A 52 6.39 2.54 -6.58
CA LEU A 52 5.18 1.76 -6.84
C LEU A 52 4.54 2.12 -8.18
N LYS A 53 4.44 3.42 -8.49
CA LYS A 53 3.95 3.91 -9.78
C LYS A 53 4.75 3.32 -10.93
N ILE A 54 6.07 3.39 -10.86
CA ILE A 54 6.94 2.91 -11.93
C ILE A 54 6.91 1.38 -12.02
N ALA A 55 6.95 0.68 -10.89
CA ALA A 55 6.85 -0.78 -10.83
C ALA A 55 5.53 -1.27 -11.43
N SER A 56 4.42 -0.58 -11.12
CA SER A 56 3.09 -0.84 -11.68
C SER A 56 3.08 -0.68 -13.21
N GLN A 57 3.54 0.48 -13.71
CA GLN A 57 3.64 0.75 -15.16
C GLN A 57 4.53 -0.24 -15.92
N LYS A 58 5.51 -0.84 -15.24
CA LYS A 58 6.47 -1.80 -15.82
C LYS A 58 6.10 -3.25 -15.56
N GLY A 59 4.97 -3.53 -14.90
CA GLY A 59 4.54 -4.89 -14.54
C GLY A 59 5.50 -5.61 -13.58
N LYS A 60 6.31 -4.88 -12.79
CA LYS A 60 7.31 -5.47 -11.88
C LYS A 60 6.67 -5.82 -10.54
N ILE A 61 5.83 -6.85 -10.53
CA ILE A 61 5.10 -7.29 -9.32
C ILE A 61 6.07 -7.60 -8.17
N GLY A 62 7.18 -8.30 -8.42
CA GLY A 62 8.12 -8.65 -7.36
C GLY A 62 8.78 -7.44 -6.65
N VAL A 63 8.94 -6.32 -7.36
CA VAL A 63 9.43 -5.04 -6.80
C VAL A 63 8.33 -4.38 -5.99
N LEU A 64 7.11 -4.36 -6.54
CA LEU A 64 5.94 -3.78 -5.90
C LEU A 64 5.62 -4.44 -4.56
N GLU A 65 5.62 -5.78 -4.54
CA GLU A 65 5.45 -6.58 -3.32
C GLU A 65 6.48 -6.26 -2.24
N LEU A 66 7.74 -6.10 -2.64
CA LEU A 66 8.82 -5.78 -1.72
C LEU A 66 8.65 -4.38 -1.12
N ILE A 67 8.25 -3.39 -1.92
CA ILE A 67 8.01 -2.04 -1.44
C ILE A 67 6.83 -1.98 -0.48
N VAL A 68 5.70 -2.61 -0.82
CA VAL A 68 4.51 -2.60 0.05
C VAL A 68 4.83 -3.25 1.40
N GLU A 69 5.53 -4.38 1.41
CA GLU A 69 5.91 -5.05 2.65
C GLU A 69 6.92 -4.21 3.46
N LYS A 70 7.84 -3.52 2.80
CA LYS A 70 8.77 -2.59 3.46
C LYS A 70 8.04 -1.39 4.09
N MET A 71 7.07 -0.79 3.38
CA MET A 71 6.23 0.28 3.93
C MET A 71 5.50 -0.19 5.19
N HIS A 72 4.89 -1.38 5.14
CA HIS A 72 4.18 -1.96 6.27
C HIS A 72 5.10 -2.17 7.50
N ARG A 73 6.30 -2.71 7.30
CA ARG A 73 7.29 -2.91 8.39
C ARG A 73 7.80 -1.60 8.99
N LEU A 74 7.90 -0.55 8.16
CA LEU A 74 8.28 0.79 8.60
C LEU A 74 7.09 1.60 9.15
N LYS A 75 5.91 0.99 9.26
CA LYS A 75 4.67 1.65 9.73
C LYS A 75 4.35 2.91 8.92
N ILE A 76 4.59 2.85 7.61
CA ILE A 76 4.21 3.89 6.66
C ILE A 76 2.86 3.50 6.09
N GLN A 77 1.83 4.30 6.39
CA GLN A 77 0.49 4.04 5.92
C GLN A 77 0.39 4.27 4.41
N PRO A 78 -0.32 3.38 3.70
CA PRO A 78 -0.69 3.63 2.32
C PRO A 78 -1.71 4.77 2.20
N ASP A 79 -1.87 5.28 0.98
CA ASP A 79 -2.88 6.25 0.56
C ASP A 79 -3.68 5.71 -0.64
N PRO A 80 -4.71 6.42 -1.15
CA PRO A 80 -5.45 5.99 -2.33
C PRO A 80 -4.55 5.77 -3.56
N SER A 81 -3.48 6.56 -3.70
CA SER A 81 -2.50 6.39 -4.77
C SER A 81 -1.79 5.04 -4.66
N THR A 82 -1.39 4.65 -3.44
CA THR A 82 -0.75 3.38 -3.14
C THR A 82 -1.66 2.23 -3.54
N CYS A 83 -2.93 2.27 -3.09
CA CYS A 83 -3.95 1.27 -3.45
C CYS A 83 -4.11 1.14 -4.97
N ARG A 84 -4.23 2.28 -5.66
CA ARG A 84 -4.36 2.31 -7.12
C ARG A 84 -3.18 1.65 -7.82
N HIS A 85 -1.95 1.99 -7.43
CA HIS A 85 -0.75 1.42 -8.07
C HIS A 85 -0.66 -0.09 -7.88
N VAL A 86 -0.95 -0.58 -6.67
CA VAL A 86 -0.94 -2.02 -6.32
C VAL A 86 -2.03 -2.77 -7.07
N PHE A 87 -3.27 -2.28 -7.03
CA PHE A 87 -4.39 -2.88 -7.73
C PHE A 87 -4.15 -2.96 -9.24
N SER A 88 -3.77 -1.84 -9.86
CA SER A 88 -3.55 -1.78 -11.31
C SER A 88 -2.43 -2.72 -11.73
N ALA A 89 -1.35 -2.82 -10.93
CA ALA A 89 -0.26 -3.74 -11.25
C ALA A 89 -0.71 -5.20 -11.34
N TYR A 90 -1.54 -5.67 -10.40
CA TYR A 90 -2.06 -7.05 -10.48
C TYR A 90 -3.11 -7.20 -11.57
N ALA A 91 -4.05 -6.25 -11.68
CA ALA A 91 -5.14 -6.29 -12.65
C ALA A 91 -4.61 -6.28 -14.10
N ASP A 92 -3.66 -5.41 -14.42
CA ASP A 92 -3.07 -5.27 -15.75
C ASP A 92 -2.21 -6.49 -16.14
N ASN A 93 -1.75 -7.28 -15.16
CA ASN A 93 -1.05 -8.55 -15.37
C ASN A 93 -1.98 -9.77 -15.31
N GLY A 94 -3.31 -9.58 -15.21
CA GLY A 94 -4.31 -10.65 -15.22
C GLY A 94 -4.53 -11.35 -13.87
N PHE A 95 -3.89 -10.89 -12.78
CA PHE A 95 -4.02 -11.47 -11.44
C PHE A 95 -5.21 -10.86 -10.69
N HIS A 96 -6.42 -10.96 -11.24
CA HIS A 96 -7.60 -10.23 -10.74
C HIS A 96 -7.98 -10.59 -9.30
N SER A 97 -7.94 -11.87 -8.91
CA SER A 97 -8.22 -12.27 -7.52
C SER A 97 -7.20 -11.67 -6.55
N THR A 98 -5.92 -11.68 -6.92
CA THR A 98 -4.85 -11.07 -6.12
C THR A 98 -4.98 -9.55 -6.07
N ALA A 99 -5.47 -8.90 -7.14
CA ALA A 99 -5.76 -7.48 -7.14
C ALA A 99 -6.83 -7.11 -6.11
N MET A 100 -7.91 -7.90 -6.01
CA MET A 100 -8.97 -7.71 -5.03
C MET A 100 -8.48 -7.91 -3.59
N GLU A 101 -7.74 -8.99 -3.32
CA GLU A 101 -7.14 -9.23 -2.00
C GLU A 101 -6.17 -8.11 -1.61
N ALA A 102 -5.33 -7.66 -2.54
CA ALA A 102 -4.40 -6.58 -2.31
C ALA A 102 -5.14 -5.26 -2.02
N LEU A 103 -6.19 -4.93 -2.76
CA LEU A 103 -6.98 -3.72 -2.53
C LEU A 103 -7.61 -3.70 -1.14
N GLN A 104 -8.17 -4.84 -0.71
CA GLN A 104 -8.71 -5.00 0.64
C GLN A 104 -7.63 -4.78 1.70
N VAL A 105 -6.52 -5.52 1.64
CA VAL A 105 -5.45 -5.43 2.65
C VAL A 105 -4.88 -4.02 2.70
N MET A 106 -4.69 -3.38 1.55
CA MET A 106 -4.18 -2.02 1.49
C MET A 106 -5.18 -1.03 2.08
N SER A 107 -6.48 -1.16 1.77
CA SER A 107 -7.53 -0.31 2.33
C SER A 107 -7.63 -0.47 3.86
N LEU A 108 -7.47 -1.68 4.39
CA LEU A 108 -7.39 -1.91 5.85
C LEU A 108 -6.14 -1.28 6.47
N ARG A 109 -4.99 -1.36 5.78
CA ARG A 109 -3.74 -0.72 6.23
C ARG A 109 -3.79 0.80 6.17
N MET A 110 -4.64 1.39 5.31
CA MET A 110 -4.86 2.84 5.27
C MET A 110 -5.61 3.34 6.52
N ILE A 111 -6.53 2.54 7.04
CA ILE A 111 -7.40 2.92 8.17
C ILE A 111 -6.86 2.46 9.53
N SER A 112 -5.82 1.62 9.53
CA SER A 112 -5.15 1.15 10.74
C SER A 112 -4.21 2.23 11.30
N GLU A 113 -4.76 3.23 11.98
CA GLU A 113 -3.97 4.08 12.89
C GLU A 113 -3.78 3.37 14.24
N GLU A 114 -4.82 2.70 14.76
CA GLU A 114 -4.85 1.93 16.01
C GLU A 114 -5.89 0.79 15.90
N ASP A 115 -5.65 -0.37 16.53
CA ASP A 115 -6.54 -1.54 16.45
C ASP A 115 -7.98 -1.26 16.91
N ASP A 116 -8.18 -0.27 17.80
CA ASP A 116 -9.49 0.13 18.33
C ASP A 116 -10.39 0.78 17.27
N ILE A 117 -9.81 1.52 16.33
CA ILE A 117 -10.53 2.18 15.24
C ILE A 117 -11.09 1.15 14.25
N LEU A 118 -10.36 0.06 14.03
CA LEU A 118 -10.80 -1.03 13.16
C LEU A 118 -12.02 -1.76 13.71
N GLU A 119 -12.11 -1.98 15.03
CA GLU A 119 -13.25 -2.66 15.65
C GLU A 119 -14.51 -1.78 15.68
N GLU A 120 -14.37 -0.47 15.93
CA GLU A 120 -15.51 0.46 15.80
C GLU A 120 -16.05 0.48 14.36
N TYR A 121 -15.15 0.54 13.37
CA TYR A 121 -15.50 0.44 11.97
C TYR A 121 -16.11 -0.91 11.63
N ARG A 122 -15.53 -2.02 12.06
CA ARG A 122 -16.08 -3.35 11.83
C ARG A 122 -17.53 -3.46 12.34
N LEU A 123 -17.78 -3.05 13.58
CA LEU A 123 -19.12 -3.10 14.18
C LEU A 123 -20.12 -2.20 13.43
N LYS A 124 -19.65 -1.03 12.97
CA LYS A 124 -20.46 -0.08 12.21
C LYS A 124 -20.72 -0.54 10.77
N TYR A 125 -19.76 -1.17 10.10
CA TYR A 125 -19.85 -1.56 8.70
C TYR A 125 -20.32 -2.98 8.43
N GLU A 126 -20.20 -3.93 9.37
CA GLU A 126 -20.81 -5.25 9.19
C GLU A 126 -22.32 -5.09 8.94
N ASN A 127 -22.97 -4.13 9.60
CA ASN A 127 -24.38 -3.80 9.36
C ASN A 127 -24.62 -3.11 8.00
N LEU A 128 -23.82 -2.10 7.64
CA LEU A 128 -23.94 -1.39 6.37
C LEU A 128 -23.62 -2.28 5.15
N MET A 129 -22.60 -3.14 5.22
CA MET A 129 -22.18 -4.02 4.11
C MET A 129 -23.19 -5.11 3.79
N LEU A 130 -24.00 -5.52 4.77
CA LEU A 130 -25.10 -6.48 4.59
C LEU A 130 -26.41 -5.80 4.18
N ASP A 131 -26.45 -4.46 4.20
CA ASP A 131 -27.60 -3.68 3.77
C ASP A 131 -27.64 -3.59 2.23
N GLU A 132 -28.69 -4.15 1.63
CA GLU A 132 -28.94 -4.16 0.18
C GLU A 132 -29.42 -2.79 -0.35
N GLU A 133 -29.67 -1.81 0.53
CA GLU A 133 -30.19 -0.49 0.14
C GLU A 133 -29.14 0.45 -0.52
N SER A 134 -29.66 1.33 -1.38
CA SER A 134 -28.90 2.22 -2.27
C SER A 134 -28.22 3.40 -1.57
N ASP A 135 -28.45 3.60 -0.27
CA ASP A 135 -28.05 4.80 0.48
C ASP A 135 -26.80 4.61 1.36
N ALA A 136 -26.38 3.37 1.62
CA ALA A 136 -25.20 3.07 2.43
C ALA A 136 -23.90 3.73 1.91
N GLU A 137 -23.75 3.91 0.59
CA GLU A 137 -22.63 4.66 0.01
C GLU A 137 -22.70 6.15 0.36
N SER A 138 -23.90 6.73 0.32
CA SER A 138 -24.13 8.13 0.70
C SER A 138 -23.90 8.36 2.19
N GLU A 139 -24.23 7.37 3.03
CA GLU A 139 -23.97 7.41 4.46
C GLU A 139 -22.47 7.37 4.77
N ILE A 140 -21.70 6.50 4.11
CA ILE A 140 -20.23 6.46 4.23
C ILE A 140 -19.62 7.83 3.85
N VAL A 141 -20.02 8.39 2.71
CA VAL A 141 -19.55 9.70 2.28
C VAL A 141 -19.92 10.80 3.28
N GLY A 142 -21.12 10.73 3.87
CA GLY A 142 -21.59 11.68 4.87
C GLY A 142 -20.81 11.64 6.18
N ILE A 143 -20.55 10.44 6.72
CA ILE A 143 -19.86 10.25 7.99
C ILE A 143 -18.39 10.67 7.87
N PHE A 144 -17.73 10.36 6.76
CA PHE A 144 -16.29 10.59 6.57
C PHE A 144 -15.99 11.70 5.56
N LYS A 145 -16.90 12.67 5.42
CA LYS A 145 -16.72 13.81 4.53
C LYS A 145 -15.40 14.56 4.76
N ASP A 146 -14.90 14.55 5.99
CA ASP A 146 -13.68 15.21 6.42
C ASP A 146 -12.43 14.30 6.30
N SER A 147 -12.60 13.05 5.83
CA SER A 147 -11.56 12.03 5.71
C SER A 147 -11.70 11.27 4.38
N PRO A 148 -11.34 11.89 3.24
CA PRO A 148 -11.57 11.33 1.91
C PRO A 148 -10.85 9.99 1.68
N ASP A 149 -9.68 9.79 2.27
CA ASP A 149 -8.92 8.54 2.15
C ASP A 149 -9.63 7.36 2.83
N LEU A 150 -10.32 7.65 3.94
CA LEU A 150 -11.14 6.70 4.66
C LEU A 150 -12.41 6.35 3.88
N VAL A 151 -13.09 7.33 3.27
CA VAL A 151 -14.22 7.09 2.35
C VAL A 151 -13.81 6.11 1.24
N VAL A 152 -12.68 6.38 0.56
CA VAL A 152 -12.21 5.52 -0.53
C VAL A 152 -11.92 4.10 -0.03
N SER A 153 -11.25 3.96 1.11
CA SER A 153 -10.93 2.66 1.70
C SER A 153 -12.19 1.85 2.02
N LEU A 154 -13.20 2.50 2.59
CA LEU A 154 -14.46 1.87 2.98
C LEU A 154 -15.30 1.45 1.78
N LEU A 155 -15.36 2.28 0.74
CA LEU A 155 -16.04 1.93 -0.51
C LEU A 155 -15.36 0.74 -1.20
N ASN A 156 -14.02 0.70 -1.19
CA ASN A 156 -13.27 -0.46 -1.72
C ASN A 156 -13.59 -1.74 -0.95
N LEU A 157 -13.67 -1.66 0.39
CA LEU A 157 -14.00 -2.81 1.23
C LEU A 157 -15.45 -3.28 1.03
N ARG A 158 -16.40 -2.34 0.89
CA ARG A 158 -17.80 -2.65 0.56
C ARG A 158 -17.88 -3.36 -0.79
N TRP A 159 -17.20 -2.84 -1.81
CA TRP A 159 -17.18 -3.46 -3.13
C TRP A 159 -16.59 -4.88 -3.11
N TYR A 160 -15.50 -5.08 -2.36
CA TYR A 160 -14.92 -6.41 -2.14
C TYR A 160 -15.94 -7.36 -1.48
N ALA A 161 -16.64 -6.91 -0.44
CA ALA A 161 -17.61 -7.71 0.30
C ALA A 161 -18.76 -8.20 -0.60
N ILE A 162 -19.26 -7.31 -1.47
CA ILE A 162 -20.35 -7.61 -2.43
C ILE A 162 -19.91 -8.63 -3.48
N LEU A 163 -18.69 -8.50 -4.02
CA LEU A 163 -18.25 -9.31 -5.17
C LEU A 163 -17.60 -10.65 -4.79
N VAL A 164 -16.99 -10.75 -3.61
CA VAL A 164 -16.08 -11.86 -3.27
C VAL A 164 -16.54 -12.59 -2.02
N SER A 165 -16.35 -11.97 -0.86
CA SER A 165 -16.63 -12.54 0.46
C SER A 165 -16.51 -11.45 1.52
N PRO A 166 -17.07 -11.64 2.73
CA PRO A 166 -16.82 -10.73 3.84
C PRO A 166 -15.31 -10.48 4.02
N PRO A 167 -14.90 -9.23 4.30
CA PRO A 167 -13.49 -8.91 4.30
C PRO A 167 -12.76 -9.52 5.50
N CYS A 168 -11.48 -9.87 5.30
CA CYS A 168 -10.64 -10.27 6.42
C CYS A 168 -10.22 -9.02 7.19
N TRP A 169 -10.90 -8.71 8.29
CA TRP A 169 -10.62 -7.53 9.12
C TRP A 169 -9.23 -7.53 9.78
N LEU A 170 -8.49 -8.63 9.70
CA LEU A 170 -7.09 -8.74 10.10
C LEU A 170 -6.21 -8.70 8.84
N PRO A 171 -5.73 -7.52 8.40
CA PRO A 171 -5.03 -7.37 7.12
C PRO A 171 -3.81 -8.29 6.98
N ASP A 172 -3.12 -8.58 8.09
CA ASP A 172 -1.92 -9.43 8.09
C ASP A 172 -2.23 -10.94 8.08
N GLN A 173 -3.49 -11.33 8.26
CA GLN A 173 -3.93 -12.72 8.16
C GLN A 173 -4.36 -13.14 6.75
N SER A 174 -4.56 -12.18 5.84
CA SER A 174 -4.88 -12.44 4.44
C SER A 174 -3.82 -13.33 3.76
N PRO A 175 -4.21 -14.28 2.88
CA PRO A 175 -3.27 -15.07 2.10
C PRO A 175 -2.22 -14.22 1.37
N TRP A 176 -2.67 -13.09 0.80
CA TRP A 176 -1.78 -12.13 0.15
C TRP A 176 -0.73 -11.56 1.09
N ALA A 177 -1.14 -11.05 2.27
CA ALA A 177 -0.22 -10.44 3.23
C ALA A 177 0.78 -11.45 3.80
N LYS A 178 0.32 -12.67 4.13
CA LYS A 178 1.19 -13.76 4.58
C LYS A 178 2.26 -14.08 3.54
N ARG A 179 1.87 -14.19 2.28
CA ARG A 179 2.78 -14.43 1.15
C ARG A 179 3.82 -13.31 1.00
N LEU A 180 3.42 -12.03 1.12
CA LEU A 180 4.35 -10.90 1.11
C LEU A 180 5.41 -11.02 2.21
N SER A 181 4.97 -11.28 3.45
CA SER A 181 5.87 -11.41 4.60
C SER A 181 6.85 -12.58 4.45
N SER A 182 6.37 -13.74 3.98
CA SER A 182 7.23 -14.89 3.68
C SER A 182 8.24 -14.60 2.56
N ASN A 183 7.82 -13.96 1.46
CA ASN A 183 8.71 -13.61 0.35
C ASN A 183 9.78 -12.58 0.76
N TYR A 184 9.39 -11.61 1.58
CA TYR A 184 10.30 -10.57 2.07
C TYR A 184 11.37 -11.15 3.00
N THR A 185 10.97 -12.03 3.94
CA THR A 185 11.91 -12.69 4.85
C THR A 185 12.87 -13.63 4.10
N ALA A 186 12.39 -14.38 3.12
CA ALA A 186 13.24 -15.22 2.27
C ALA A 186 14.32 -14.42 1.51
N ARG A 187 14.01 -13.20 1.07
CA ARG A 187 14.95 -12.33 0.35
C ARG A 187 16.01 -11.66 1.25
N LEU A 188 15.77 -11.59 2.56
CA LEU A 188 16.75 -11.06 3.51
C LEU A 188 17.69 -12.13 4.07
N GLY A 189 17.30 -13.41 3.99
CA GLY A 189 18.04 -14.54 4.55
C GLY A 189 18.96 -15.27 3.57
N GLY A 190 19.07 -14.84 2.30
CA GLY A 190 19.92 -15.44 1.27
C GLY A 190 20.96 -14.46 0.76
#